data_AF-A0A9E8NGH9-F1
#
_entry.id   AF-A0A9E8NGH9-F1
#
_cell.length_a   1.000
_cell.length_b   1.000
_cell.length_c   1.000
_cell.angle_alpha   90.00
_cell.angle_beta   90.00
_cell.angle_gamma   90.00
#
_symmetry.space_group_name_H-M   'P 1'
#
loop_
_entity.id
_entity.type
_entity.pdbx_description
1 polymer ?
#
loop_
_entity_poly.entity_id
_entity_poly.type
_entity_poly.pdbx_seq_one_letter_code
_entity_poly.pdbx_strand_id
1 'polypeptide(L)' 'MYRKVFVAQNADDLNVKLPDDYLHKGIEVIAFEIKESRNEILAAKKEAAKKAHRYFKTIQIDLGGFNFNRDEANER' A
#
# COMPACT_ATOMS: atom_id res chain seq x y z
N MET A 1 -15.50 6.87 -5.93
CA MET A 1 -14.41 7.70 -5.37
C MET A 1 -13.11 7.28 -6.03
N TYR A 2 -12.60 8.07 -6.98
CA TYR A 2 -11.34 7.77 -7.67
C TYR A 2 -10.20 8.48 -6.93
N ARG A 3 -9.29 7.73 -6.32
CA ARG A 3 -8.08 8.26 -5.67
C ARG A 3 -6.88 7.95 -6.57
N LYS A 4 -6.18 8.99 -7.05
CA LYS A 4 -4.95 8.85 -7.82
C LYS A 4 -3.81 9.53 -7.07
N VAL A 5 -2.77 8.78 -6.74
CA VAL A 5 -1.60 9.27 -6.01
C VAL A 5 -0.46 9.43 -6.99
N PHE A 6 0.18 10.60 -7.00
CA PHE A 6 1.34 10.90 -7.83
C PHE A 6 2.56 11.08 -6.92
N VAL A 7 3.70 10.52 -7.32
CA VAL A 7 4.97 10.67 -6.60
C VAL A 7 5.98 11.23 -7.60
N ALA A 8 6.30 12.51 -7.48
CA ALA A 8 7.32 13.17 -8.29
C ALA A 8 8.71 12.70 -7.84
N GLN A 9 9.64 12.53 -8.79
CA GLN A 9 11.05 12.25 -8.45
C GLN A 9 11.83 13.53 -8.13
N ASN A 10 11.45 14.66 -8.73
CA ASN A 10 11.99 15.99 -8.47
C ASN A 10 10.83 16.98 -8.32
N ALA A 11 10.98 17.99 -7.46
CA ALA A 11 9.95 19.01 -7.20
C ALA A 11 9.68 19.93 -8.39
N ASP A 12 10.68 20.09 -9.28
CA ASP A 12 10.67 21.13 -10.31
C ASP A 12 9.81 20.76 -11.55
N ASP A 13 9.38 19.50 -11.70
CA ASP A 13 8.79 18.97 -12.95
C ASP A 13 7.42 18.26 -12.79
N LEU A 14 6.66 18.49 -11.71
CA LEU A 14 5.38 17.79 -11.53
C LEU A 14 4.24 18.38 -12.40
N ASN A 15 4.24 18.03 -13.69
CA ASN A 15 3.13 18.28 -14.60
C ASN A 15 2.10 17.14 -14.55
N VAL A 16 0.89 17.42 -14.05
CA VAL A 16 -0.21 16.45 -14.00
C VAL A 16 -1.24 16.80 -15.08
N LYS A 17 -1.44 15.89 -16.05
CA LYS A 17 -2.56 16.01 -17.00
C LYS A 17 -3.87 15.65 -16.30
N LEU A 18 -4.75 16.64 -16.18
CA LEU A 18 -6.11 16.45 -15.67
C LEU A 18 -7.06 16.17 -16.84
N PRO A 19 -8.08 15.32 -16.66
CA PRO A 19 -9.13 15.14 -17.66
C PRO A 19 -9.92 16.42 -17.89
N ASP A 20 -10.44 16.58 -19.11
CA ASP A 20 -11.19 17.78 -19.52
C ASP A 20 -12.42 18.04 -18.64
N ASP A 21 -13.01 16.99 -18.05
CA ASP A 21 -14.14 17.10 -17.12
C ASP A 21 -13.83 17.92 -15.84
N TYR A 22 -12.56 18.21 -15.57
CA TYR A 22 -12.09 19.01 -14.43
C TYR A 22 -11.74 20.46 -14.83
N LEU A 23 -11.88 20.83 -16.10
CA LEU A 23 -11.75 22.21 -16.56
C LEU A 23 -12.76 23.11 -15.82
N HIS A 24 -12.31 24.29 -15.40
CA HIS A 24 -13.09 25.31 -14.67
C HIS A 24 -13.62 24.88 -13.28
N LYS A 25 -13.17 23.74 -12.74
CA LYS A 25 -13.46 23.34 -11.36
C LYS A 25 -12.30 23.71 -10.43
N GLY A 26 -12.62 24.04 -9.17
CA GLY A 26 -11.60 24.26 -8.15
C GLY A 26 -10.84 22.96 -7.85
N ILE A 27 -9.51 23.03 -7.84
CA ILE A 27 -8.63 21.89 -7.57
C ILE A 27 -7.96 22.12 -6.22
N GLU A 28 -8.04 21.14 -5.33
CA GLU A 28 -7.29 21.13 -4.07
C GLU A 28 -6.11 20.17 -4.19
N VAL A 29 -4.92 20.64 -3.81
CA VAL A 29 -3.69 19.86 -3.85
C VAL A 29 -3.20 19.64 -2.43
N ILE A 30 -3.16 18.37 -2.01
CA ILE A 30 -2.62 17.94 -0.72
C ILE A 30 -1.26 17.30 -0.96
N ALA A 31 -0.19 17.96 -0.53
CA ALA A 31 1.18 17.48 -0.63
C ALA A 31 1.75 17.15 0.76
N PHE A 32 2.55 16.09 0.82
CA PHE A 32 3.23 15.67 2.05
C PHE A 32 4.73 15.57 1.76
N GLU A 33 5.54 16.02 2.71
CA GLU A 33 6.99 15.83 2.68
C GLU A 33 7.32 14.35 2.94
N ILE A 34 8.02 13.72 2.00
CA ILE A 34 8.55 12.38 2.19
C ILE A 34 9.97 12.53 2.77
N LYS A 35 10.10 12.34 4.08
CA LYS A 35 11.40 12.45 4.77
C LYS A 35 12.36 11.30 4.47
N GLU A 36 11.83 10.18 3.99
CA GLU A 36 12.60 8.97 3.69
C GLU A 36 12.85 8.86 2.19
N SER A 37 14.08 8.53 1.79
CA SER A 37 14.36 8.31 0.38
C SER A 37 13.52 7.14 -0.15
N ARG A 38 13.12 7.18 -1.43
CA ARG A 38 12.35 6.08 -2.06
C ARG A 38 13.04 4.71 -1.88
N ASN A 39 14.37 4.72 -1.80
CA ASN A 39 15.20 3.55 -1.54
C ASN A 39 15.08 3.06 -0.09
N GLU A 40 15.00 3.94 0.90
CA GLU A 40 14.74 3.60 2.30
C GLU A 40 13.36 2.97 2.48
N ILE A 41 12.31 3.52 1.84
CA ILE A 41 10.95 2.97 1.90
C ILE A 41 10.90 1.56 1.30
N LEU A 42 11.56 1.36 0.15
CA LEU A 42 11.66 0.05 -0.50
C LEU A 42 12.45 -0.95 0.37
N ALA A 43 13.55 -0.52 0.98
CA ALA A 43 14.35 -1.33 1.88
C ALA A 43 13.54 -1.74 3.13
N ALA A 44 12.86 -0.79 3.78
CA ALA A 44 12.02 -1.04 4.95
C ALA A 44 10.89 -2.01 4.66
N LYS A 45 10.20 -1.87 3.52
CA LYS A 45 9.16 -2.82 3.09
C LYS A 45 9.71 -4.23 2.85
N LYS A 46 10.90 -4.32 2.22
CA LYS A 46 11.57 -5.61 1.95
C LYS A 46 12.03 -6.28 3.25
N GLU A 47 12.54 -5.51 4.21
CA GLU A 47 12.90 -6.00 5.54
C GLU A 47 11.68 -6.47 6.33
N ALA A 48 10.60 -5.70 6.33
CA ALA A 48 9.34 -6.07 6.98
C ALA A 48 8.79 -7.39 6.42
N ALA A 49 8.78 -7.55 5.08
CA ALA A 49 8.37 -8.78 4.43
C ALA A 49 9.25 -9.98 4.81
N LYS A 50 10.59 -9.79 4.83
CA LYS A 50 11.53 -10.83 5.29
C LYS A 50 11.34 -11.20 6.76
N LYS A 51 11.00 -10.24 7.62
CA LYS A 51 10.74 -10.47 9.04
C LYS A 51 9.44 -11.25 9.24
N ALA A 52 8.37 -10.85 8.54
CA ALA A 52 7.10 -11.58 8.53
C ALA A 52 7.27 -13.02 8.05
N HIS A 53 7.97 -13.23 6.92
CA HIS A 53 8.21 -14.58 6.40
C HIS A 53 8.99 -15.46 7.38
N ARG A 54 10.02 -14.91 8.05
CA ARG A 54 10.75 -15.63 9.10
C ARG A 54 9.85 -15.99 10.27
N TYR A 55 9.03 -15.05 10.75
CA TYR A 55 8.10 -15.26 11.85
C TYR A 55 7.06 -16.36 11.57
N PHE A 56 6.45 -16.34 10.37
CA PHE A 56 5.48 -17.35 9.96
C PHE A 56 6.12 -18.71 9.67
N LYS A 57 7.40 -18.75 9.27
CA LYS A 57 8.15 -20.01 9.16
C LYS A 57 8.41 -20.65 10.52
N THR A 58 8.62 -19.86 11.57
CA THR A 58 8.81 -20.38 12.94
C THR A 58 7.54 -20.90 13.58
N ILE A 59 6.36 -20.46 13.14
CA ILE A 59 5.06 -20.89 13.67
C ILE A 59 4.36 -21.71 12.58
N GLN A 60 4.80 -22.95 12.40
CA GLN A 60 4.09 -23.92 11.56
C GLN A 60 3.32 -24.86 12.48
N ILE A 61 2.00 -24.79 12.42
CA ILE A 61 1.08 -25.75 13.03
C ILE A 61 0.69 -26.73 11.92
N ASP A 62 0.77 -28.03 12.19
CA ASP A 62 0.32 -29.05 11.25
C ASP A 62 -1.22 -29.00 11.15
N LEU A 63 -1.70 -28.63 9.95
CA LEU A 63 -3.12 -28.51 9.62
C LEU A 63 -3.55 -29.60 8.63
N GLY A 64 -2.78 -30.68 8.46
CA GLY A 64 -3.06 -31.72 7.46
C GLY A 64 -4.45 -32.37 7.57
N GLY A 65 -5.10 -32.29 8.74
CA GLY A 65 -6.47 -32.74 8.97
C GLY A 65 -7.50 -31.63 9.22
N PHE A 66 -7.11 -30.35 9.14
CA PHE A 66 -7.97 -29.22 9.47
C PHE A 66 -8.57 -28.60 8.20
N ASN A 67 -9.88 -28.71 8.05
CA ASN A 67 -10.64 -27.96 7.04
C ASN A 67 -11.33 -26.79 7.73
N PHE A 68 -10.91 -25.57 7.39
CA PHE A 68 -11.57 -24.37 7.88
C PHE A 68 -12.93 -24.20 7.19
N ASN A 69 -14.02 -24.44 7.92
CA ASN A 69 -15.37 -24.15 7.44
C ASN A 69 -15.74 -22.70 7.76
N ARG A 70 -15.79 -21.84 6.74
CA ARG A 70 -16.11 -20.42 6.89
C ARG A 70 -17.55 -20.18 7.36
N ASP A 71 -18.46 -21.11 7.07
CA ASP A 71 -19.87 -20.95 7.39
C ASP A 71 -20.12 -21.18 8.89
N GLU A 72 -19.43 -22.15 9.50
CA GLU A 72 -19.46 -22.42 10.96
C GLU A 72 -18.94 -21.23 11.80
N ALA A 73 -18.00 -20.46 11.27
CA ALA A 73 -17.41 -19.30 11.95
C ALA A 73 -18.33 -18.06 11.96
N ASN A 74 -19.36 -18.02 11.11
CA ASN A 74 -20.30 -16.90 10.98
C ASN A 74 -21.65 -17.15 11.70
N GLU A 75 -21.86 -18.33 12.32
CA GLU A 75 -23.10 -18.70 13.02
C GLU A 75 -23.18 -18.20 14.49
N ARG A 76 -22.46 -17.13 14.85
CA ARG A 76 -22.55 -16.49 16.17
C ARG A 76 -23.02 -15.05 16.11
#